data_AF-A0A1H6FEI8-F1
#
_entry.id   AF-A0A1H6FEI8-F1
#
_cell.length_a   1.000
_cell.length_b   1.000
_cell.length_c   1.000
_cell.angle_alpha   90.00
_cell.angle_beta   90.00
_cell.angle_gamma   90.00
#
_symmetry.space_group_name_H-M   'P 1'
#
loop_
_entity.id
_entity.type
_entity.pdbx_description
1 polymer ?
#
loop_
_entity_poly.entity_id
_entity_poly.type
_entity_poly.pdbx_seq_one_letter_code
_entity_poly.pdbx_strand_id
1 'polypeptide(L)' 'MRKITYGTQTEVGTRVFALLASVIDTCRKRDISPLRYLEKVIGERRAGRSAPALPAAQVEGV' A
#
# COMPACT_ATOMS: atom_id res chain seq x y z
N MET A 1 -25.63 -15.25 -2.58
CA MET A 1 -25.04 -13.98 -3.06
C MET A 1 -23.81 -13.65 -2.19
N ARG A 2 -22.57 -13.78 -2.68
CA ARG A 2 -21.36 -13.41 -1.92
C ARG A 2 -21.17 -11.90 -2.01
N LYS A 3 -21.52 -11.16 -0.96
CA LYS A 3 -21.27 -9.71 -0.90
C LYS A 3 -19.77 -9.48 -0.68
N ILE A 4 -19.08 -9.15 -1.76
CA ILE A 4 -17.66 -8.74 -1.78
C ILE A 4 -17.35 -7.53 -0.88
N THR A 5 -18.37 -6.82 -0.40
CA THR A 5 -18.26 -5.61 0.43
C THR A 5 -18.13 -5.87 1.93
N TYR A 6 -18.34 -7.10 2.43
CA TYR A 6 -18.25 -7.37 3.88
C TYR A 6 -16.85 -7.08 4.46
N GLY A 7 -15.81 -7.16 3.63
CA GLY A 7 -14.43 -6.89 4.06
C GLY A 7 -14.16 -5.43 4.44
N THR A 8 -14.97 -4.47 3.98
CA THR A 8 -14.80 -3.03 4.26
C THR A 8 -15.92 -2.42 5.10
N GLN A 9 -17.01 -3.14 5.37
CA GLN A 9 -18.14 -2.68 6.20
C GLN A 9 -17.89 -2.80 7.72
N THR A 10 -16.63 -2.90 8.12
CA THR A 10 -16.18 -2.87 9.50
C THR A 10 -15.22 -1.70 9.69
N GLU A 11 -15.06 -1.23 10.93
CA GLU A 11 -14.09 -0.18 11.25
C GLU A 11 -12.68 -0.58 10.81
N VAL A 12 -12.29 -1.82 11.11
CA VAL A 12 -11.00 -2.38 10.70
C VAL A 12 -10.87 -2.42 9.18
N GLY A 13 -11.90 -2.90 8.48
CA GLY A 13 -11.92 -2.99 7.02
C GLY A 13 -11.80 -1.63 6.35
N THR A 14 -12.55 -0.65 6.84
CA THR A 14 -12.49 0.75 6.37
C THR A 14 -11.11 1.34 6.61
N ARG A 15 -10.53 1.13 7.79
CA ARG A 15 -9.21 1.64 8.15
C ARG A 15 -8.12 1.04 7.28
N VAL A 16 -8.13 -0.26 7.06
CA VAL A 16 -7.16 -0.95 6.18
C VAL A 16 -7.28 -0.43 4.75
N PHE A 17 -8.50 -0.24 4.25
CA PHE A 17 -8.74 0.33 2.93
C PHE A 17 -8.19 1.76 2.80
N ALA A 18 -8.46 2.62 3.79
CA ALA A 18 -7.95 3.99 3.81
C ALA A 18 -6.42 4.05 3.84
N LEU A 19 -5.77 3.19 4.64
CA LEU A 19 -4.31 3.08 4.68
C LEU A 19 -3.73 2.62 3.34
N LEU A 20 -4.35 1.62 2.69
CA LEU A 20 -3.92 1.16 1.37
C LEU A 20 -4.02 2.27 0.33
N ALA A 21 -5.12 3.01 0.32
CA ALA A 21 -5.31 4.15 -0.58
C ALA A 21 -4.24 5.23 -0.35
N SER A 22 -3.91 5.55 0.90
CA SER A 22 -2.84 6.50 1.25
C SER A 22 -1.46 6.07 0.74
N VAL A 23 -1.12 4.79 0.82
CA VAL A 23 0.13 4.24 0.28
C VAL A 23 0.18 4.38 -1.25
N ILE A 24 -0.93 4.07 -1.93
CA ILE A 24 -1.02 4.21 -3.39
C ILE A 24 -0.85 5.67 -3.82
N ASP A 25 -1.54 6.58 -3.14
CA ASP A 25 -1.41 8.02 -3.39
C ASP A 25 0.02 8.52 -3.16
N THR A 26 0.66 8.05 -2.09
CA THR A 26 2.07 8.36 -1.81
C THR A 26 3.01 7.83 -2.89
N CYS A 27 2.80 6.61 -3.39
CA CYS A 27 3.61 6.06 -4.48
C CYS A 27 3.44 6.89 -5.76
N ARG A 28 2.21 7.31 -6.09
CA ARG A 28 1.91 8.15 -7.25
C ARG A 28 2.56 9.53 -7.16
N LYS A 29 2.48 10.18 -6.00
CA LYS A 29 3.14 11.49 -5.73
C LYS A 29 4.65 11.45 -5.87
N ARG A 30 5.24 10.25 -5.82
CA ARG A 30 6.68 10.01 -5.86
C ARG A 30 7.10 9.30 -7.15
N ASP A 31 6.25 9.31 -8.18
CA ASP A 31 6.47 8.65 -9.48
C ASP A 31 6.95 7.18 -9.37
N ILE A 32 6.40 6.45 -8.40
CA ILE A 32 6.76 5.05 -8.12
C ILE A 32 5.54 4.18 -8.38
N SER A 33 5.75 3.06 -9.07
CA SER A 33 4.70 2.07 -9.33
C SER A 33 4.16 1.49 -8.00
N PRO A 34 2.90 1.76 -7.64
CA PRO A 34 2.32 1.28 -6.39
C PRO A 34 2.27 -0.25 -6.32
N LEU A 35 1.99 -0.91 -7.46
CA LEU A 35 1.89 -2.36 -7.53
C LEU A 35 3.24 -3.05 -7.29
N ARG A 36 4.34 -2.51 -7.84
CA ARG A 36 5.68 -3.03 -7.57
C ARG A 36 6.11 -2.84 -6.12
N TYR A 37 5.75 -1.71 -5.52
CA TYR A 37 6.00 -1.48 -4.10
C TYR A 37 5.25 -2.51 -3.25
N LEU A 38 3.96 -2.73 -3.52
CA LEU A 38 3.15 -3.72 -2.81
C LEU A 38 3.67 -5.14 -2.99
N GLU A 39 4.08 -5.52 -4.20
CA GLU A 39 4.71 -6.82 -4.47
C GLU A 39 5.92 -7.06 -3.56
N LYS A 40 6.82 -6.08 -3.48
CA LYS A 40 8.00 -6.14 -2.61
C LYS A 40 7.61 -6.23 -1.13
N VAL A 41 6.67 -5.40 -0.68
CA VAL A 41 6.17 -5.44 0.71
C VAL A 41 5.61 -6.81 1.04
N ILE A 42 4.76 -7.37 0.19
CA ILE A 42 4.15 -8.68 0.39
C ILE A 42 5.23 -9.77 0.41
N GLY A 43 6.21 -9.71 -0.49
CA GLY A 43 7.33 -10.65 -0.54
C GLY A 43 8.14 -10.66 0.75
N GLU A 44 8.61 -9.50 1.21
CA GLU A 44 9.40 -9.39 2.44
C GLU A 44 8.60 -9.83 3.68
N ARG A 45 7.33 -9.44 3.77
CA ARG A 45 6.46 -9.82 4.90
C ARG A 45 6.16 -11.31 4.93
N ARG A 46 5.91 -11.94 3.77
CA ARG A 46 5.74 -13.41 3.66
C ARG A 46 7.01 -14.16 4.02
N ALA A 47 8.19 -13.58 3.74
CA ALA A 47 9.48 -14.11 4.17
C ALA A 47 9.80 -13.86 5.67
N GLY A 48 8.87 -13.28 6.43
CA GLY A 48 9.05 -12.97 7.85
C GLY A 48 9.93 -11.73 8.13
N ARG A 49 10.35 -11.01 7.08
CA ARG A 49 11.19 -9.81 7.20
C ARG A 49 10.34 -8.56 7.41
N SER A 50 10.98 -7.46 7.81
CA SER A 50 10.31 -6.17 7.94
C SER A 50 9.83 -5.64 6.60
N ALA A 51 8.72 -4.90 6.60
CA ALA A 51 8.28 -4.21 5.38
C ALA A 51 9.36 -3.20 4.94
N PRO A 52 9.58 -3.04 3.63
CA PRO A 52 10.40 -1.95 3.13
C PRO A 52 9.79 -0.61 3.56
N ALA A 53 10.65 0.38 3.82
CA ALA A 53 10.21 1.73 4.15
C ALA A 53 9.37 2.32 3.01
N LEU A 54 8.47 3.26 3.36
CA LEU A 54 7.73 3.97 2.32
C LEU A 54 8.72 4.62 1.34
N PRO A 55 8.45 4.56 0.04
CA PRO A 55 9.43 4.99 -0.96
C PRO A 55 9.76 6.46 -0.76
N ALA A 56 11.03 6.89 -0.68
CA ALA A 56 11.34 8.31 -0.53
C ALA A 56 10.78 9.11 -1.73
N ALA A 57 10.41 10.38 -1.51
CA ALA A 57 10.08 11.22 -2.65
C ALA A 57 11.30 11.34 -3.54
N GLN A 58 11.13 11.15 -4.85
CA GLN A 58 12.15 11.57 -5.80
C GLN A 58 12.12 13.09 -5.71
N VAL A 59 13.09 13.68 -5.00
CA VAL A 59 13.37 15.10 -5.14
C VAL A 59 13.90 15.27 -6.56
N GLU A 60 13.05 15.67 -7.50
CA GLU A 60 13.51 16.34 -8.71
C GLU A 60 14.15 17.65 -8.27
N GLY A 61 15.45 17.58 -8.01
CA GLY A 61 16.36 18.71 -8.12
C GLY A 61 17.13 18.55 -9.42
N VAL A 62 16.64 19.21 -10.48
CA VAL A 62 17.39 19.85 -11.56
C VAL A 62 16.43 20.78 -12.31
#